data_AF-A0A5J4L054-F1
#
_entry.id   AF-A0A5J4L054-F1
#
_cell.length_a   1.000
_cell.length_b   1.000
_cell.length_c   1.000
_cell.angle_alpha   90.00
_cell.angle_beta   90.00
_cell.angle_gamma   90.00
#
_symmetry.space_group_name_H-M   'P 1'
#
loop_
_entity.id
_entity.type
_entity.pdbx_description
1 polymer ?
#
loop_
_entity_poly.entity_id
_entity_poly.type
_entity_poly.pdbx_seq_one_letter_code
_entity_poly.pdbx_strand_id
1 'polypeptide(L)' 'MAEKQIDAKYLKGLKFRTSEAKKVKEDGEEKVRHTPVERDLTTDDVLDWKDKGDSVTVVTKDGQKYNVSKTPSKTEGK' A
#
# COMPACT_ATOMS: atom_id res chain seq x y z
N MET A 1 22.40 4.93 9.46
CA MET A 1 22.09 3.73 8.67
C MET A 1 21.27 4.21 7.49
N ALA A 2 21.67 3.96 6.24
CA ALA A 2 20.91 4.45 5.10
C ALA A 2 19.60 3.66 5.03
N GLU A 3 18.49 4.29 5.40
CA GLU A 3 17.15 3.76 5.17
C GLU A 3 16.96 3.66 3.67
N LYS A 4 17.20 2.46 3.11
CA LYS A 4 16.87 2.17 1.73
C LYS A 4 15.35 2.17 1.61
N GLN A 5 14.80 3.34 1.36
CA GLN A 5 13.38 3.50 1.05
C GLN A 5 13.14 3.02 -0.40
N ILE A 6 12.04 2.32 -0.64
CA ILE A 6 11.68 1.84 -1.97
C ILE A 6 11.43 3.02 -2.91
N ASP A 7 11.82 2.86 -4.17
CA ASP A 7 11.56 3.85 -5.22
C ASP A 7 10.05 3.96 -5.52
N ALA A 8 9.51 5.18 -5.43
CA ALA A 8 8.08 5.44 -5.58
C ALA A 8 7.48 4.95 -6.91
N LYS A 9 8.31 4.77 -7.95
CA LYS A 9 7.87 4.21 -9.23
C LYS A 9 7.27 2.81 -9.11
N TYR A 10 7.73 2.02 -8.14
CA TYR A 10 7.20 0.66 -7.91
C TYR A 10 5.90 0.65 -7.11
N LEU A 11 5.55 1.78 -6.49
CA LEU A 11 4.32 1.92 -5.70
C LEU A 11 3.16 2.47 -6.54
N LYS A 12 3.46 2.98 -7.74
CA LYS A 12 2.47 3.62 -8.61
C LYS A 12 1.40 2.61 -9.05
N GLY A 13 0.15 2.90 -8.72
CA GLY A 13 -0.99 2.03 -9.02
C GLY A 13 -1.24 0.95 -7.96
N LEU A 14 -0.41 0.84 -6.93
CA LEU A 14 -0.69 0.02 -5.76
C LEU A 14 -1.63 0.79 -4.82
N LYS A 15 -2.56 0.06 -4.19
CA LYS A 15 -3.47 0.62 -3.22
C LYS A 15 -3.05 0.25 -1.81
N PHE A 16 -3.26 1.16 -0.88
CA PHE A 16 -3.16 0.90 0.54
C PHE A 16 -4.57 0.88 1.12
N ARG A 17 -4.93 -0.25 1.73
CA ARG A 17 -6.15 -0.34 2.52
C ARG A 17 -5.83 0.09 3.94
N THR A 18 -6.67 0.94 4.51
CA THR A 18 -6.56 1.34 5.91
C THR A 18 -7.94 1.66 6.45
N SER A 19 -8.03 1.99 7.74
CA SER A 19 -9.27 2.45 8.36
C SER A 19 -9.08 3.86 8.88
N GLU A 20 -9.92 4.79 8.41
CA GLU A 20 -9.96 6.15 8.92
C GLU A 20 -10.98 6.25 10.05
N ALA A 21 -10.55 6.83 11.17
CA ALA A 21 -11.42 7.17 12.29
C ALA A 21 -12.14 8.49 11.96
N LYS A 22 -13.45 8.40 11.67
CA LYS A 22 -14.30 9.58 11.47
C LYS A 22 -15.21 9.77 12.67
N LYS A 23 -15.30 11.00 13.16
CA LYS A 23 -16.29 11.39 14.15
C LYS A 23 -17.64 11.50 13.45
N VAL A 24 -18.60 10.67 13.86
CA VAL A 24 -19.98 10.70 13.38
C VAL A 24 -20.88 11.04 14.56
N LYS A 25 -21.85 11.91 14.33
CA LYS A 25 -22.87 12.21 15.32
C LYS A 25 -24.03 11.24 15.13
N GLU A 26 -24.20 10.31 16.06
CA GLU A 26 -25.22 9.27 16.00
C GLU A 26 -25.98 9.31 17.34
N ASP A 27 -27.30 9.44 17.27
CA ASP A 27 -28.17 9.54 18.46
C ASP A 27 -27.84 10.73 19.39
N GLY A 28 -27.35 11.84 18.83
CA GLY A 28 -26.99 13.03 19.60
C GLY A 28 -25.60 13.00 20.24
N GLU A 29 -24.91 11.85 20.21
CA GLU A 29 -23.57 11.65 20.76
C GLU A 29 -22.49 11.61 19.67
N GLU A 30 -21.29 12.10 19.98
CA GLU A 30 -20.13 11.98 19.10
C GLU A 30 -19.50 10.60 19.24
N LYS A 31 -19.61 9.76 18.21
CA LYS A 31 -18.96 8.45 18.15
C LYS A 31 -17.81 8.47 17.16
N VAL A 32 -16.74 7.75 17.48
CA VAL A 32 -15.65 7.47 16.53
C VAL A 32 -16.00 6.21 15.76
N ARG A 33 -16.18 6.32 14.45
CA ARG A 33 -16.44 5.20 13.55
C ARG A 33 -15.23 4.98 12.65
N HIS A 34 -14.73 3.75 12.64
CA HIS A 34 -13.66 3.34 11.74
C HIS A 34 -14.27 2.92 10.40
N THR A 35 -13.97 3.66 9.35
CA THR A 35 -14.43 3.35 7.99
C THR A 35 -13.25 2.81 7.18
N PRO A 36 -13.36 1.64 6.54
CA PRO A 36 -12.32 1.15 5.64
C PRO A 36 -12.23 2.08 4.43
N VAL A 37 -11.02 2.50 4.12
CA VAL A 37 -10.70 3.34 2.96
C VAL A 37 -9.55 2.74 2.18
N GLU A 38 -9.53 3.04 0.89
CA GLU A 38 -8.44 2.67 -0.02
C GLU A 38 -7.86 3.96 -0.58
N ARG A 39 -6.53 4.08 -0.52
CA ARG A 39 -5.78 5.21 -1.09
C ARG A 39 -4.58 4.70 -1.87
N ASP A 40 -3.91 5.58 -2.62
CA ASP A 40 -2.63 5.24 -3.26
C ASP A 40 -1.57 4.90 -2.21
N LEU A 41 -0.79 3.86 -2.50
CA LEU A 41 0.27 3.41 -1.61
C LEU A 41 1.45 4.39 -1.62
N THR A 42 1.85 4.86 -0.44
CA THR A 42 3.01 5.75 -0.30
C THR A 42 4.22 4.99 0.24
N THR A 43 5.41 5.58 0.11
CA THR A 43 6.64 4.98 0.65
C THR A 43 6.65 4.88 2.18
N ASP A 44 5.82 5.67 2.88
CA ASP A 44 5.63 5.55 4.33
C ASP A 44 4.80 4.31 4.69
N ASP A 45 3.83 3.94 3.85
CA ASP A 45 2.96 2.79 4.08
C ASP A 45 3.68 1.45 3.84
N VAL A 46 4.93 1.48 3.36
CA VAL A 46 5.76 0.30 3.11
C VAL A 46 6.49 -0.08 4.39
N LEU A 47 6.22 -1.29 4.87
CA LEU A 47 6.84 -1.85 6.07
C LEU A 47 8.19 -2.50 5.74
N ASP A 48 8.25 -3.23 4.63
CA ASP A 48 9.47 -3.85 4.14
C ASP A 48 9.43 -3.98 2.61
N TRP A 49 10.58 -4.02 1.96
CA TRP A 49 10.64 -4.35 0.55
C TRP A 49 11.91 -5.11 0.22
N LYS A 50 11.80 -6.01 -0.75
CA LYS A 50 12.91 -6.83 -1.20
C LYS A 50 13.01 -6.83 -2.70
N ASP A 51 14.18 -6.41 -3.19
CA ASP A 51 14.55 -6.59 -4.58
C ASP A 51 14.98 -8.03 -4.83
N LYS A 52 14.36 -8.69 -5.81
CA LYS A 52 14.73 -10.02 -6.29
C LYS A 52 15.43 -9.97 -7.65
N GLY A 53 15.81 -8.78 -8.13
CA GLY A 53 16.47 -8.58 -9.41
C GLY A 53 15.48 -8.37 -10.55
N ASP A 54 14.64 -9.38 -10.83
CA ASP A 54 13.60 -9.31 -11.88
C ASP A 54 12.29 -8.66 -11.38
N SER A 55 12.05 -8.71 -10.06
CA SER A 55 10.84 -8.18 -9.43
C SER A 55 11.14 -7.58 -8.06
N VAL A 56 10.28 -6.67 -7.62
CA VAL A 56 10.29 -6.06 -6.29
C VAL A 56 9.11 -6.59 -5.50
N THR A 57 9.38 -7.23 -4.37
CA THR A 57 8.35 -7.57 -3.39
C THR A 57 8.20 -6.41 -2.41
N VAL A 58 6.99 -5.87 -2.27
CA VAL A 58 6.66 -4.78 -1.34
C VAL A 58 5.71 -5.33 -0.29
N VAL A 59 6.03 -5.12 0.98
CA VAL A 59 5.20 -5.47 2.13
C VAL A 59 4.65 -4.19 2.73
N THR A 60 3.34 -4.09 2.86
CA THR A 60 2.67 -2.89 3.34
C THR A 60 2.32 -3.03 4.82
N LYS A 61 2.12 -1.89 5.50
CA LYS A 61 1.70 -1.84 6.91
C LYS A 61 0.31 -2.48 7.17
N ASP A 62 -0.54 -2.58 6.13
CA ASP A 62 -1.83 -3.29 6.17
C ASP A 62 -1.67 -4.82 6.10
N GLY A 63 -0.45 -5.31 5.90
CA GLY A 63 -0.14 -6.74 5.81
C GLY A 63 -0.29 -7.30 4.40
N GLN A 64 -0.58 -6.47 3.40
CA GLN A 64 -0.60 -6.88 2.00
C GLN A 64 0.82 -6.99 1.43
N LYS A 65 0.98 -7.91 0.48
CA LYS A 65 2.23 -8.12 -0.25
C LYS A 65 2.00 -7.92 -1.73
N TYR A 66 2.74 -7.01 -2.33
CA TYR A 66 2.74 -6.75 -3.76
C TYR A 66 4.00 -7.31 -4.39
N ASN A 67 3.86 -7.92 -5.56
CA ASN A 67 5.00 -8.35 -6.37
C ASN A 67 4.97 -7.56 -7.68
N VAL A 68 5.92 -6.64 -7.83
CA VAL A 68 6.01 -5.71 -8.94
C VAL A 68 7.16 -6.13 -9.83
N SER A 69 6.86 -6.69 -11.00
CA SER A 69 7.89 -7.05 -11.99
C SER A 69 8.60 -5.79 -12.49
N LYS A 70 9.94 -5.81 -12.49
CA LYS A 70 10.79 -4.76 -13.09
C LYS A 70 10.91 -4.94 -14.60
N THR A 71 10.81 -6.17 -15.07
CA THR A 71 10.68 -6.47 -16.49
C THR A 71 9.26 -6.11 -16.96
N PRO A 72 9.11 -5.48 -18.14
CA PRO A 72 7.80 -5.35 -18.76
C PRO A 72 7.34 -6.76 -19.11
N SER A 73 6.61 -7.39 -18.19
CA SER A 73 5.97 -8.67 -18.43
C SER A 73 4.86 -8.43 -19.45
N LYS A 74 5.24 -8.54 -20.73
CA LYS A 74 4.37 -8.94 -21.83
C LYS A 74 3.67 -10.23 -21.38
N THR A 75 2.47 -10.13 -20.81
CA THR A 75 1.60 -11.27 -20.59
C THR A 75 0.15 -10.84 -20.77
N GLU A 76 -0.15 -10.36 -21.97
CA GLU A 76 -1.47 -10.55 -22.56
C GLU A 76 -1.23 -11.47 -23.76
N GLY A 77 -1.65 -12.72 -23.62
CA GLY A 77 -1.34 -13.80 -24.54
C GLY A 77 -2.10 -15.03 -24.11
N LYS A 78 -3.42 -14.99 -24.26
CA LYS A 78 -4.22 -16.19 -24.45
C LYS A 78 -5.38 -15.88 -25.38
#